data_AF-A0A1V6ECG9-F1
#
_entry.id   AF-A0A1V6ECG9-F1
#
_cell.length_a   1.000
_cell.length_b   1.000
_cell.length_c   1.000
_cell.angle_alpha   90.00
_cell.angle_beta   90.00
_cell.angle_gamma   90.00
#
_symmetry.space_group_name_H-M   'P 1'
#
loop_
_entity.id
_entity.type
_entity.pdbx_description
1 polymer ?
#
loop_
_entity_poly.entity_id
_entity_poly.type
_entity_poly.pdbx_seq_one_letter_code
_entity_poly.pdbx_strand_id
1 'polypeptide(L)'
;MRAEMRRWGLAKDEFVDNGHWPHQIYVREARRMVSDFVVTELHLRRIKETPRPVGMGSYNMDSHNTQRYVARDEQGRACARNEGDVQISPGGPYPIDYGAIIPQEAECANLLVPVCVSSSHISFGSIRMEPVFMILGQSAATAAVLALDAGVPVQQLDYAVLAARLLADGQVLEMQLDGKTNIDPKTLPGIIMDNSQSAREGNWGISSSVPGMVGLSYLHDGGPGKGKAEARYTLPVPVPGVYEVRVSYTPNPNRATNALVEVHHKEGKTGRRINQRKDPGPHAPFVSVGEFPFNTEAVIVISNAEADGHVIADAVQLRPITP
;
A
#
# COMPACT_ATOMS: atom_id res chain seq x y z
N MET A 1 -1.42 36.88 12.81
CA MET A 1 -0.71 35.67 13.28
C MET A 1 0.43 35.93 14.27
N ARG A 2 1.61 36.48 13.92
CA ARG A 2 2.73 36.57 14.90
C ARG A 2 2.40 37.42 16.15
N ALA A 3 1.77 38.58 15.99
CA ALA A 3 1.34 39.43 17.12
C ALA A 3 0.23 38.78 17.97
N GLU A 4 -0.64 38.01 17.32
CA GLU A 4 -1.74 37.29 17.95
C GLU A 4 -1.25 36.07 18.75
N MET A 5 -0.40 35.23 18.16
CA MET A 5 0.20 34.06 18.83
C MET A 5 1.04 34.47 20.04
N ARG A 6 1.70 35.63 19.99
CA ARG A 6 2.44 36.19 21.14
C ARG A 6 1.57 36.47 22.37
N ARG A 7 0.25 36.59 22.22
CA ARG A 7 -0.67 36.84 23.35
C ARG A 7 -0.96 35.59 24.19
N TRP A 8 -0.81 34.40 23.62
CA TRP A 8 -1.15 33.14 24.29
C TRP A 8 -0.05 32.72 25.27
N GLY A 9 1.22 32.99 24.94
CA GLY A 9 2.37 32.64 25.79
C GLY A 9 2.49 31.13 26.02
N LEU A 10 3.27 30.75 27.02
CA LEU A 10 3.36 29.38 27.52
C LEU A 10 2.33 29.17 28.64
N ALA A 11 2.02 27.92 28.96
CA ALA A 11 1.16 27.58 30.09
C ALA A 11 1.76 28.14 31.39
N LYS A 12 0.95 28.84 32.20
CA LYS A 12 1.43 29.57 33.39
C LYS A 12 1.71 28.68 34.60
N ASP A 13 1.22 27.46 34.57
CA ASP A 13 1.23 26.47 35.65
C ASP A 13 2.19 25.30 35.38
N GLU A 14 2.63 25.13 34.14
CA GLU A 14 3.59 24.10 33.73
C GLU A 14 5.03 24.64 33.74
N PHE A 15 5.99 23.79 34.11
CA PHE A 15 7.45 24.07 34.07
C PHE A 15 7.86 25.44 34.65
N VAL A 16 7.23 25.84 35.77
CA VAL A 16 7.44 27.17 36.41
C VAL A 16 8.89 27.42 36.82
N ASP A 17 9.63 26.35 37.08
CA ASP A 17 11.06 26.33 37.41
C ASP A 17 11.97 26.48 36.18
N ASN A 18 11.43 26.34 34.96
CA ASN A 18 12.15 26.44 33.69
C ASN A 18 11.54 27.51 32.76
N GLY A 19 10.99 28.58 33.34
CA GLY A 19 10.40 29.68 32.56
C GLY A 19 9.22 29.24 31.68
N HIS A 20 8.48 28.23 32.13
CA HIS A 20 7.34 27.60 31.45
C HIS A 20 7.68 26.78 30.19
N TRP A 21 8.96 26.50 29.95
CA TRP A 21 9.40 25.63 28.86
C TRP A 21 9.49 24.17 29.30
N PRO A 22 8.93 23.22 28.53
CA PRO A 22 9.13 21.80 28.78
C PRO A 22 10.61 21.41 28.81
N HIS A 23 11.01 20.58 29.77
CA HIS A 23 12.40 20.06 29.85
C HIS A 23 12.77 19.12 28.71
N GLN A 24 11.76 18.56 28.04
CA GLN A 24 11.95 17.63 26.95
C GLN A 24 11.15 18.08 25.74
N ILE A 25 11.76 17.92 24.57
CA ILE A 25 11.07 18.09 23.31
C ILE A 25 10.07 16.94 23.12
N TYR A 26 9.00 17.22 22.39
CA TYR A 26 8.08 16.17 21.96
C TYR A 26 8.77 15.25 20.96
N VAL A 27 9.02 14.00 21.37
CA VAL A 27 9.65 12.96 20.53
C VAL A 27 8.56 12.01 20.03
N ARG A 28 8.27 12.02 18.72
CA ARG A 28 7.28 11.12 18.10
C ARG A 28 7.84 9.77 17.69
N GLU A 29 9.15 9.72 17.41
CA GLU A 29 9.84 8.51 17.00
C GLU A 29 11.18 8.42 17.73
N ALA A 30 11.46 7.25 18.28
CA ALA A 30 12.68 6.96 19.03
C ALA A 30 13.27 5.62 18.57
N ARG A 31 14.13 5.02 19.42
CA ARG A 31 14.70 3.70 19.16
C ARG A 31 13.59 2.66 19.06
N ARG A 32 13.70 1.78 18.07
CA ARG A 32 12.80 0.65 17.84
C ARG A 32 13.57 -0.65 17.98
N MET A 33 12.84 -1.72 18.31
CA MET A 33 13.36 -3.07 18.30
C MET A 33 13.75 -3.48 16.87
N VAL A 34 14.76 -4.34 16.72
CA VAL A 34 15.06 -5.02 15.46
C VAL A 34 14.91 -6.51 15.72
N SER A 35 13.96 -7.17 15.06
CA SER A 35 13.73 -8.60 15.19
C SER A 35 14.06 -9.32 13.88
N ASP A 36 13.76 -10.61 13.82
CA ASP A 36 13.86 -11.42 12.58
C ASP A 36 12.84 -10.98 11.51
N PHE A 37 11.84 -10.17 11.88
CA PHE A 37 10.86 -9.61 10.94
C PHE A 37 10.79 -8.08 11.07
N VAL A 38 11.47 -7.39 10.16
CA VAL A 38 11.39 -5.92 10.04
C VAL A 38 10.28 -5.55 9.05
N VAL A 39 9.22 -4.90 9.54
CA VAL A 39 8.16 -4.38 8.66
C VAL A 39 8.73 -3.23 7.81
N THR A 40 8.52 -3.30 6.50
CA THR A 40 9.04 -2.34 5.52
C THR A 40 7.92 -1.84 4.61
N GLU A 41 8.19 -0.77 3.84
CA GLU A 41 7.24 -0.25 2.84
C GLU A 41 6.70 -1.37 1.94
N LEU A 42 7.53 -2.36 1.61
CA LEU A 42 7.13 -3.49 0.77
C LEU A 42 5.99 -4.31 1.39
N HIS A 43 5.94 -4.43 2.70
CA HIS A 43 4.85 -5.11 3.41
C HIS A 43 3.59 -4.24 3.45
N LEU A 44 3.74 -2.94 3.73
CA LEU A 44 2.62 -1.97 3.74
C LEU A 44 1.95 -1.88 2.36
N ARG A 45 2.74 -1.98 1.29
CA ARG A 45 2.27 -2.00 -0.10
C ARG A 45 1.89 -3.39 -0.61
N ARG A 46 1.98 -4.43 0.23
CA ARG A 46 1.68 -5.85 -0.10
C ARG A 46 2.50 -6.41 -1.26
N ILE A 47 3.69 -5.86 -1.49
CA ILE A 47 4.70 -6.40 -2.41
C ILE A 47 5.39 -7.62 -1.78
N LYS A 48 5.57 -7.59 -0.45
CA LYS A 48 5.98 -8.75 0.36
C LYS A 48 4.84 -9.21 1.23
N GLU A 49 4.76 -10.51 1.44
CA GLU A 49 3.76 -11.14 2.29
C GLU A 49 4.02 -10.85 3.77
N THR A 50 2.93 -10.84 4.54
CA THR A 50 2.94 -10.78 6.00
C THR A 50 2.37 -12.11 6.49
N PRO A 51 3.20 -13.12 6.79
CA PRO A 51 2.74 -14.49 7.01
C PRO A 51 1.97 -14.71 8.31
N ARG A 52 2.21 -13.87 9.34
CA ARG A 52 1.62 -14.03 10.68
C ARG A 52 0.91 -12.76 11.15
N PRO A 53 -0.15 -12.30 10.45
CA PRO A 53 -0.84 -11.08 10.84
C PRO A 53 -1.41 -11.13 12.26
N VAL A 54 -1.13 -10.10 13.05
CA VAL A 54 -1.72 -9.90 14.39
C VAL A 54 -2.44 -8.56 14.51
N GLY A 55 -2.57 -7.82 13.41
CA GLY A 55 -3.26 -6.54 13.41
C GLY A 55 -3.19 -5.87 12.06
N MET A 56 -4.00 -4.82 11.89
CA MET A 56 -4.10 -4.08 10.65
C MET A 56 -3.75 -2.62 10.88
N GLY A 57 -2.98 -2.04 9.96
CA GLY A 57 -2.79 -0.60 9.82
C GLY A 57 -3.43 -0.09 8.53
N SER A 58 -3.69 1.21 8.44
CA SER A 58 -4.31 1.80 7.23
C SER A 58 -3.91 3.25 6.98
N TYR A 59 -3.04 3.82 7.81
CA TYR A 59 -2.61 5.21 7.67
C TYR A 59 -1.66 5.39 6.49
N ASN A 60 -1.37 6.64 6.13
CA ASN A 60 -0.34 6.91 5.13
C ASN A 60 1.04 6.68 5.74
N MET A 61 1.99 6.27 4.90
CA MET A 61 3.41 6.40 5.25
C MET A 61 3.76 7.88 5.21
N ASP A 62 3.91 8.49 6.38
CA ASP A 62 4.11 9.93 6.51
C ASP A 62 5.41 10.33 7.23
N SER A 63 5.96 11.46 6.79
CA SER A 63 7.01 12.21 7.48
C SER A 63 6.71 13.68 7.27
N HIS A 64 6.64 14.45 8.34
CA HIS A 64 6.31 15.86 8.25
C HIS A 64 7.49 16.68 7.69
N ASN A 65 7.14 17.74 6.97
CA ASN A 65 8.10 18.70 6.44
C ASN A 65 9.08 19.22 7.50
N THR A 66 10.37 19.28 7.17
CA THR A 66 11.41 19.87 8.03
C THR A 66 11.44 21.39 7.88
N GLN A 67 11.14 21.90 6.69
CA GLN A 67 11.02 23.33 6.42
C GLN A 67 9.99 23.63 5.34
N ARG A 68 9.51 24.88 5.35
CA ARG A 68 8.73 25.47 4.25
C ARG A 68 9.53 26.58 3.62
N TYR A 69 9.64 26.54 2.30
CA TYR A 69 10.38 27.55 1.53
C TYR A 69 9.54 28.05 0.36
N VAL A 70 9.89 29.23 -0.14
CA VAL A 70 9.25 29.80 -1.33
C VAL A 70 9.98 29.27 -2.56
N ALA A 71 9.27 28.50 -3.38
CA ALA A 71 9.72 28.09 -4.70
C ALA A 71 9.01 28.93 -5.77
N ARG A 72 9.50 28.87 -7.01
CA ARG A 72 8.82 29.42 -8.18
C ARG A 72 8.38 28.28 -9.08
N ASP A 73 7.16 28.35 -9.60
CA ASP A 73 6.70 27.40 -10.62
C ASP A 73 7.33 27.71 -12.00
N GLU A 74 7.04 26.88 -13.00
CA GLU A 74 7.54 27.04 -14.37
C GLU A 74 7.16 28.38 -15.01
N GLN A 75 6.12 29.05 -14.50
CA GLN A 75 5.67 30.38 -14.93
C GLN A 75 6.25 31.51 -14.06
N GLY A 76 7.20 31.20 -13.17
CA GLY A 76 7.88 32.16 -12.29
C GLY A 76 7.06 32.62 -11.07
N ARG A 77 5.88 32.08 -10.83
CA ARG A 77 5.01 32.48 -9.71
C ARG A 77 5.51 31.86 -8.41
N ALA A 78 5.58 32.68 -7.36
CA ALA A 78 5.99 32.23 -6.04
C ALA A 78 4.92 31.30 -5.43
N CYS A 79 5.36 30.17 -4.88
CA CYS A 79 4.51 29.21 -4.18
C CYS A 79 5.26 28.63 -2.97
N ALA A 80 4.53 28.28 -1.92
CA ALA A 80 5.12 27.54 -0.81
C ALA A 80 5.38 26.09 -1.21
N ARG A 81 6.52 25.55 -0.79
CA ARG A 81 6.88 24.14 -0.90
C ARG A 81 7.35 23.61 0.46
N ASN A 82 7.04 22.35 0.70
CA ASN A 82 7.43 21.62 1.89
C ASN A 82 8.65 20.75 1.53
N GLU A 83 9.78 20.96 2.20
CA GLU A 83 10.93 20.05 2.08
C GLU A 83 10.77 18.87 3.05
N GLY A 84 11.09 17.66 2.59
CA GLY A 84 11.10 16.46 3.42
C GLY A 84 9.73 15.90 3.78
N ASP A 85 8.66 16.43 3.20
CA ASP A 85 7.29 15.94 3.41
C ASP A 85 7.05 14.66 2.62
N VAL A 86 6.64 13.61 3.32
CA VAL A 86 6.26 12.32 2.75
C VAL A 86 4.83 12.06 3.19
N GLN A 87 3.95 11.74 2.25
CA GLN A 87 2.52 11.50 2.47
C GLN A 87 2.03 10.42 1.49
N ILE A 88 2.65 9.24 1.55
CA ILE A 88 2.43 8.19 0.54
C ILE A 88 1.42 7.18 1.07
N SER A 89 0.35 6.97 0.30
CA SER A 89 -0.65 5.95 0.64
C SER A 89 -0.05 4.55 0.51
N PRO A 90 -0.33 3.63 1.46
CA PRO A 90 0.00 2.23 1.31
C PRO A 90 -0.87 1.52 0.25
N GLY A 91 -1.91 2.18 -0.28
CA GLY A 91 -2.87 1.60 -1.23
C GLY A 91 -3.97 0.75 -0.59
N GLY A 92 -4.27 1.00 0.70
CA GLY A 92 -5.30 0.31 1.47
C GLY A 92 -4.75 -0.30 2.77
N PRO A 93 -5.65 -0.86 3.62
CA PRO A 93 -5.26 -1.49 4.88
C PRO A 93 -4.25 -2.62 4.68
N TYR A 94 -3.27 -2.72 5.57
CA TYR A 94 -2.18 -3.69 5.51
C TYR A 94 -2.03 -4.45 6.82
N PRO A 95 -1.68 -5.74 6.77
CA PRO A 95 -1.40 -6.54 7.96
C PRO A 95 -0.03 -6.23 8.58
N ILE A 96 0.08 -6.43 9.90
CA ILE A 96 1.30 -6.30 10.70
C ILE A 96 1.66 -7.69 11.26
N ASP A 97 2.88 -8.14 10.99
CA ASP A 97 3.34 -9.48 11.39
C ASP A 97 3.57 -9.58 12.90
N TYR A 98 3.30 -10.75 13.47
CA TYR A 98 3.64 -11.09 14.85
C TYR A 98 5.13 -10.90 15.15
N GLY A 99 6.00 -11.24 14.19
CA GLY A 99 7.45 -11.06 14.31
C GLY A 99 7.87 -9.61 14.52
N ALA A 100 7.02 -8.64 14.15
CA ALA A 100 7.31 -7.22 14.37
C ALA A 100 7.21 -6.81 15.85
N ILE A 101 6.49 -7.58 16.67
CA ILE A 101 6.20 -7.26 18.07
C ILE A 101 6.95 -8.16 19.07
N ILE A 102 7.85 -9.03 18.61
CA ILE A 102 8.71 -9.88 19.44
C ILE A 102 10.18 -9.71 19.04
N PRO A 103 11.14 -9.75 19.98
CA PRO A 103 12.57 -9.65 19.66
C PRO A 103 13.11 -10.98 19.15
N GLN A 104 14.38 -11.01 18.76
CA GLN A 104 15.08 -12.28 18.51
C GLN A 104 15.10 -13.10 19.81
N GLU A 105 14.88 -14.41 19.72
CA GLU A 105 14.81 -15.28 20.91
C GLU A 105 16.09 -15.21 21.76
N ALA A 106 17.24 -15.09 21.11
CA ALA A 106 18.56 -14.98 21.76
C ALA A 106 18.74 -13.68 22.57
N GLU A 107 17.95 -12.64 22.30
CA GLU A 107 18.00 -11.37 23.04
C GLU A 107 17.06 -11.40 24.25
N CYS A 108 15.82 -11.89 24.06
CA CYS A 108 14.83 -12.00 25.13
C CYS A 108 13.66 -12.93 24.75
N ALA A 109 13.43 -13.99 25.53
CA ALA A 109 12.42 -15.01 25.25
C ALA A 109 10.99 -14.68 25.73
N ASN A 110 10.80 -13.61 26.51
CA ASN A 110 9.54 -13.31 27.21
C ASN A 110 9.11 -11.82 27.12
N LEU A 111 9.58 -11.10 26.10
CA LEU A 111 9.25 -9.70 25.86
C LEU A 111 8.33 -9.55 24.64
N LEU A 112 7.27 -8.75 24.77
CA LEU A 112 6.46 -8.28 23.65
C LEU A 112 6.48 -6.75 23.58
N VAL A 113 6.59 -6.21 22.37
CA VAL A 113 6.83 -4.79 22.11
C VAL A 113 5.77 -4.28 21.11
N PRO A 114 4.57 -3.88 21.55
CA PRO A 114 3.47 -3.47 20.67
C PRO A 114 3.59 -2.04 20.13
N VAL A 115 4.54 -1.23 20.65
CA VAL A 115 4.71 0.19 20.30
C VAL A 115 6.01 0.41 19.53
N CYS A 116 7.16 0.08 20.12
CA CYS A 116 8.48 0.22 19.49
C CYS A 116 8.80 -0.95 18.54
N VAL A 117 7.84 -1.29 17.68
CA VAL A 117 7.84 -2.47 16.81
C VAL A 117 9.01 -2.49 15.84
N SER A 118 9.41 -3.68 15.41
CA SER A 118 10.43 -3.84 14.38
C SER A 118 9.94 -3.40 13.02
N SER A 119 10.39 -2.20 12.62
CA SER A 119 9.98 -1.58 11.37
C SER A 119 11.00 -0.58 10.85
N SER A 120 11.04 -0.42 9.54
CA SER A 120 11.73 0.67 8.86
C SER A 120 11.11 2.02 9.23
N HIS A 121 11.88 3.11 9.10
CA HIS A 121 11.40 4.46 9.40
C HIS A 121 10.12 4.83 8.64
N ILE A 122 10.09 4.56 7.33
CA ILE A 122 8.93 4.89 6.49
C ILE A 122 7.67 4.09 6.88
N SER A 123 7.82 2.83 7.27
CA SER A 123 6.69 2.01 7.72
C SER A 123 6.17 2.44 9.08
N PHE A 124 7.06 2.84 9.98
CA PHE A 124 6.68 3.27 11.31
C PHE A 124 5.79 4.52 11.26
N GLY A 125 6.04 5.46 10.35
CA GLY A 125 5.18 6.62 10.12
C GLY A 125 3.69 6.25 9.96
N SER A 126 3.42 5.10 9.34
CA SER A 126 2.07 4.56 9.19
C SER A 126 1.59 3.70 10.37
N ILE A 127 2.47 2.87 10.95
CA ILE A 127 2.10 1.95 12.03
C ILE A 127 1.82 2.68 13.35
N ARG A 128 2.47 3.83 13.59
CA ARG A 128 2.49 4.54 14.88
C ARG A 128 1.19 5.24 15.30
N MET A 129 0.05 4.77 14.81
CA MET A 129 -1.27 5.31 15.11
C MET A 129 -1.82 4.67 16.38
N GLU A 130 -2.46 5.46 17.24
CA GLU A 130 -3.01 4.99 18.52
C GLU A 130 -3.96 3.79 18.36
N PRO A 131 -4.88 3.73 17.37
CA PRO A 131 -5.71 2.54 17.14
C PRO A 131 -4.90 1.29 16.83
N VAL A 132 -3.77 1.42 16.11
CA VAL A 132 -2.89 0.30 15.78
C VAL A 132 -2.17 -0.18 17.04
N PHE A 133 -1.70 0.71 17.91
CA PHE A 133 -1.12 0.30 19.18
C PHE A 133 -2.11 -0.41 20.10
N MET A 134 -3.39 -0.03 20.07
CA MET A 134 -4.44 -0.75 20.81
C MET A 134 -4.61 -2.18 20.29
N ILE A 135 -4.67 -2.36 18.96
CA ILE A 135 -4.75 -3.67 18.29
C ILE A 135 -3.53 -4.54 18.65
N LEU A 136 -2.33 -3.98 18.52
CA LEU A 136 -1.09 -4.70 18.84
C LEU A 136 -0.97 -4.99 20.34
N GLY A 137 -1.51 -4.12 21.20
CA GLY A 137 -1.60 -4.34 22.65
C GLY A 137 -2.47 -5.54 23.01
N GLN A 138 -3.65 -5.66 22.40
CA GLN A 138 -4.50 -6.85 22.54
C GLN A 138 -3.75 -8.11 22.09
N SER A 139 -3.13 -8.05 20.92
CA SER A 139 -2.40 -9.20 20.36
C SER A 139 -1.21 -9.62 21.21
N ALA A 140 -0.47 -8.65 21.76
CA ALA A 140 0.64 -8.92 22.66
C ALA A 140 0.15 -9.60 23.95
N ALA A 141 -0.94 -9.11 24.55
CA ALA A 141 -1.50 -9.72 25.76
C ALA A 141 -1.99 -11.17 25.51
N THR A 142 -2.71 -11.39 24.40
CA THR A 142 -3.18 -12.73 24.02
C THR A 142 -2.00 -13.69 23.79
N ALA A 143 -0.98 -13.24 23.06
CA ALA A 143 0.22 -14.05 22.82
C ALA A 143 0.97 -14.36 24.12
N ALA A 144 1.08 -13.41 25.05
CA ALA A 144 1.72 -13.62 26.35
C ALA A 144 1.02 -14.73 27.15
N VAL A 145 -0.32 -14.70 27.24
CA VAL A 145 -1.08 -15.73 27.97
C VAL A 145 -0.92 -17.09 27.32
N LEU A 146 -1.08 -17.18 26.00
CA LEU A 146 -0.95 -18.46 25.29
C LEU A 146 0.46 -19.05 25.38
N ALA A 147 1.51 -18.21 25.31
CA ALA A 147 2.89 -18.65 25.48
C ALA A 147 3.15 -19.16 26.91
N LEU A 148 2.62 -18.47 27.92
CA LEU A 148 2.69 -18.91 29.32
C LEU A 148 2.00 -20.26 29.54
N ASP A 149 0.77 -20.43 29.02
CA ASP A 149 0.00 -21.66 29.17
C ASP A 149 0.68 -22.85 28.46
N ALA A 150 1.30 -22.61 27.30
CA ALA A 150 2.05 -23.61 26.56
C ALA A 150 3.47 -23.86 27.11
N GLY A 151 3.96 -23.01 28.02
CA GLY A 151 5.31 -23.11 28.57
C GLY A 151 6.42 -22.88 27.54
N VAL A 152 6.18 -22.02 26.54
CA VAL A 152 7.13 -21.74 25.45
C VAL A 152 7.54 -20.26 25.39
N PRO A 153 8.73 -19.93 24.85
CA PRO A 153 9.07 -18.56 24.48
C PRO A 153 8.03 -17.94 23.54
N VAL A 154 7.89 -16.62 23.57
CA VAL A 154 6.92 -15.92 22.69
C VAL A 154 7.23 -16.15 21.20
N GLN A 155 8.50 -16.38 20.85
CA GLN A 155 8.94 -16.69 19.50
C GLN A 155 8.49 -18.09 19.01
N GLN A 156 8.25 -19.02 19.93
CA GLN A 156 7.88 -20.41 19.65
C GLN A 156 6.37 -20.67 19.78
N LEU A 157 5.59 -19.64 20.06
CA LEU A 157 4.13 -19.74 20.09
C LEU A 157 3.60 -20.16 18.70
N ASP A 158 2.78 -21.20 18.66
CA ASP A 158 2.09 -21.61 17.43
C ASP A 158 1.16 -20.48 16.96
N TYR A 159 1.49 -19.93 15.80
CA TYR A 159 0.74 -18.83 15.20
C TYR A 159 -0.72 -19.23 14.90
N ALA A 160 -1.00 -20.49 14.55
CA ALA A 160 -2.37 -20.92 14.27
C ALA A 160 -3.26 -20.81 15.52
N VAL A 161 -2.72 -21.11 16.70
CA VAL A 161 -3.42 -20.96 17.99
C VAL A 161 -3.67 -19.49 18.30
N LEU A 162 -2.65 -18.63 18.10
CA LEU A 162 -2.79 -17.19 18.29
C LEU A 162 -3.85 -16.60 17.34
N ALA A 163 -3.75 -16.88 16.04
CA ALA A 163 -4.67 -16.37 15.02
C ALA A 163 -6.12 -16.80 15.30
N ALA A 164 -6.34 -18.08 15.64
CA ALA A 164 -7.66 -18.58 15.98
C ALA A 164 -8.27 -17.84 17.18
N ARG A 165 -7.47 -17.57 18.22
CA ARG A 165 -7.94 -16.81 19.38
C ARG A 165 -8.26 -15.36 19.03
N LEU A 166 -7.39 -14.69 18.28
CA LEU A 166 -7.61 -13.29 17.86
C LEU A 166 -8.86 -13.13 16.99
N LEU A 167 -9.09 -14.06 16.06
CA LEU A 167 -10.30 -14.09 15.24
C LEU A 167 -11.56 -14.35 16.09
N ALA A 168 -11.48 -15.23 17.08
CA ALA A 168 -12.59 -15.48 18.01
C ALA A 168 -12.95 -14.25 18.84
N ASP A 169 -11.95 -13.40 19.16
CA ASP A 169 -12.14 -12.11 19.83
C ASP A 169 -12.58 -10.98 18.85
N GLY A 170 -12.84 -11.32 17.57
CA GLY A 170 -13.31 -10.38 16.55
C GLY A 170 -12.23 -9.50 15.92
N GLN A 171 -10.95 -9.79 16.16
CA GLN A 171 -9.86 -9.04 15.54
C GLN A 171 -9.75 -9.35 14.04
N VAL A 172 -9.52 -8.31 13.24
CA VAL A 172 -9.30 -8.43 11.79
C VAL A 172 -7.82 -8.66 11.52
N LEU A 173 -7.49 -9.81 10.91
CA LEU A 173 -6.10 -10.16 10.55
C LEU A 173 -5.80 -9.95 9.05
N GLU A 174 -6.83 -9.93 8.22
CA GLU A 174 -6.74 -9.64 6.79
C GLU A 174 -7.95 -8.83 6.35
N MET A 175 -7.77 -7.95 5.36
CA MET A 175 -8.89 -7.21 4.76
C MET A 175 -9.72 -8.16 3.89
N GLN A 176 -10.97 -8.38 4.28
CA GLN A 176 -11.92 -9.13 3.45
C GLN A 176 -12.40 -8.27 2.30
N LEU A 177 -12.27 -8.78 1.08
CA LEU A 177 -12.74 -8.12 -0.14
C LEU A 177 -14.16 -8.59 -0.43
N ASP A 178 -15.07 -7.67 -0.73
CA ASP A 178 -16.51 -7.95 -0.84
C ASP A 178 -16.92 -8.58 -2.18
N GLY A 179 -15.96 -8.74 -3.12
CA GLY A 179 -16.18 -9.25 -4.46
C GLY A 179 -17.00 -8.33 -5.37
N LYS A 180 -17.33 -7.12 -4.91
CA LYS A 180 -18.17 -6.14 -5.62
C LYS A 180 -17.47 -4.81 -5.80
N THR A 181 -17.09 -4.18 -4.69
CA THR A 181 -16.31 -2.95 -4.68
C THR A 181 -14.82 -3.25 -4.86
N ASN A 182 -14.36 -4.34 -4.23
CA ASN A 182 -13.01 -4.85 -4.30
C ASN A 182 -13.04 -6.34 -4.65
N ILE A 183 -12.39 -6.71 -5.74
CA ILE A 183 -12.42 -8.07 -6.27
C ILE A 183 -11.12 -8.78 -5.91
N ASP A 184 -11.21 -9.92 -5.23
CA ASP A 184 -10.03 -10.69 -4.85
C ASP A 184 -9.37 -11.32 -6.10
N PRO A 185 -8.12 -10.95 -6.44
CA PRO A 185 -7.41 -11.53 -7.57
C PRO A 185 -7.29 -13.05 -7.50
N LYS A 186 -7.28 -13.66 -6.30
CA LYS A 186 -7.21 -15.12 -6.11
C LYS A 186 -8.47 -15.84 -6.58
N THR A 187 -9.59 -15.14 -6.69
CA THR A 187 -10.87 -15.71 -7.14
C THR A 187 -11.05 -15.66 -8.66
N LEU A 188 -10.17 -14.95 -9.36
CA LEU A 188 -10.26 -14.72 -10.80
C LEU A 188 -9.48 -15.80 -11.58
N PRO A 189 -9.98 -16.24 -12.75
CA PRO A 189 -9.31 -17.26 -13.54
C PRO A 189 -8.05 -16.73 -14.24
N GLY A 190 -7.10 -17.63 -14.52
CA GLY A 190 -5.88 -17.27 -15.25
C GLY A 190 -4.81 -16.67 -14.33
N ILE A 191 -3.86 -15.97 -14.94
CA ILE A 191 -2.73 -15.34 -14.24
C ILE A 191 -3.08 -13.88 -14.05
N ILE A 192 -3.14 -13.41 -12.80
CA ILE A 192 -3.50 -12.05 -12.44
C ILE A 192 -2.30 -11.35 -11.82
N MET A 193 -2.08 -10.09 -12.21
CA MET A 193 -1.19 -9.18 -11.50
C MET A 193 -1.92 -7.89 -11.19
N ASP A 194 -1.98 -7.55 -9.91
CA ASP A 194 -2.61 -6.34 -9.39
C ASP A 194 -1.69 -5.10 -9.48
N ASN A 195 -2.25 -3.91 -9.38
CA ASN A 195 -1.52 -2.65 -9.48
C ASN A 195 -0.42 -2.51 -8.41
N SER A 196 -0.62 -3.11 -7.24
CA SER A 196 0.32 -3.11 -6.12
C SER A 196 1.66 -3.77 -6.48
N GLN A 197 1.65 -4.70 -7.44
CA GLN A 197 2.81 -5.46 -7.91
C GLN A 197 3.47 -4.84 -9.16
N SER A 198 2.86 -3.82 -9.75
CA SER A 198 3.40 -3.16 -10.96
C SER A 198 4.61 -2.26 -10.66
N ALA A 199 5.56 -2.23 -11.60
CA ALA A 199 6.59 -1.20 -11.63
C ALA A 199 6.00 0.10 -12.20
N ARG A 200 6.38 1.24 -11.64
CA ARG A 200 5.76 2.54 -11.94
C ARG A 200 6.83 3.56 -12.29
N GLU A 201 6.62 4.25 -13.41
CA GLU A 201 7.43 5.40 -13.82
C GLU A 201 6.53 6.62 -13.97
N GLY A 202 7.03 7.77 -13.51
CA GLY A 202 6.32 9.03 -13.61
C GLY A 202 5.22 9.21 -12.56
N ASN A 203 4.24 10.05 -12.87
CA ASN A 203 3.28 10.54 -11.87
C ASN A 203 2.06 9.63 -11.73
N TRP A 204 2.17 8.61 -10.87
CA TRP A 204 1.05 7.77 -10.48
C TRP A 204 0.56 8.09 -9.07
N GLY A 205 -0.70 8.47 -8.96
CA GLY A 205 -1.45 8.43 -7.70
C GLY A 205 -2.12 7.06 -7.49
N ILE A 206 -2.50 6.78 -6.25
CA ILE A 206 -3.27 5.58 -5.87
C ILE A 206 -4.65 6.05 -5.40
N SER A 207 -5.71 5.36 -5.80
CA SER A 207 -7.07 5.68 -5.39
C SER A 207 -7.93 4.43 -5.26
N SER A 208 -8.99 4.53 -4.47
CA SER A 208 -10.04 3.52 -4.30
C SER A 208 -11.43 4.16 -4.34
N SER A 209 -11.55 5.35 -4.94
CA SER A 209 -12.77 6.18 -4.85
C SER A 209 -13.89 5.73 -5.78
N VAL A 210 -13.56 5.07 -6.90
CA VAL A 210 -14.52 4.46 -7.80
C VAL A 210 -14.46 2.94 -7.59
N PRO A 211 -15.59 2.28 -7.24
CA PRO A 211 -15.59 0.84 -6.95
C PRO A 211 -15.43 0.00 -8.22
N GLY A 212 -15.23 -1.31 -8.03
CA GLY A 212 -15.09 -2.30 -9.11
C GLY A 212 -13.64 -2.57 -9.49
N MET A 213 -12.72 -2.38 -8.55
CA MET A 213 -11.28 -2.59 -8.74
C MET A 213 -10.86 -4.00 -8.31
N VAL A 214 -9.82 -4.53 -8.94
CA VAL A 214 -9.12 -5.72 -8.45
C VAL A 214 -8.23 -5.31 -7.28
N GLY A 215 -8.16 -6.16 -6.26
CA GLY A 215 -7.43 -5.83 -5.04
C GLY A 215 -8.06 -4.64 -4.31
N LEU A 216 -7.22 -3.80 -3.71
CA LEU A 216 -7.66 -2.72 -2.79
C LEU A 216 -7.73 -1.33 -3.42
N SER A 217 -7.09 -1.13 -4.56
CA SER A 217 -6.89 0.20 -5.16
C SER A 217 -6.51 0.08 -6.63
N TYR A 218 -6.59 1.20 -7.35
CA TYR A 218 -6.05 1.33 -8.70
C TYR A 218 -5.11 2.55 -8.78
N LEU A 219 -4.30 2.62 -9.85
CA LEU A 219 -3.48 3.78 -10.16
C LEU A 219 -4.24 4.78 -11.03
N HIS A 220 -3.92 6.06 -10.87
CA HIS A 220 -4.36 7.12 -11.78
C HIS A 220 -3.23 8.11 -12.08
N ASP A 221 -3.18 8.62 -13.29
CA ASP A 221 -2.15 9.58 -13.73
C ASP A 221 -2.40 11.03 -13.26
N GLY A 222 -3.58 11.28 -12.66
CA GLY A 222 -3.99 12.62 -12.25
C GLY A 222 -4.56 13.48 -13.39
N GLY A 223 -4.63 12.95 -14.60
CA GLY A 223 -5.25 13.57 -15.78
C GLY A 223 -4.26 14.21 -16.76
N PRO A 224 -4.77 14.72 -17.89
CA PRO A 224 -3.94 15.31 -18.94
C PRO A 224 -3.04 16.44 -18.43
N GLY A 225 -1.78 16.45 -18.89
CA GLY A 225 -0.80 17.48 -18.52
C GLY A 225 -0.16 17.31 -17.14
N LYS A 226 -0.37 16.18 -16.46
CA LYS A 226 0.24 15.88 -15.15
C LYS A 226 1.56 15.10 -15.23
N GLY A 227 2.24 15.21 -16.37
CA GLY A 227 3.48 14.49 -16.65
C GLY A 227 3.24 13.11 -17.28
N LYS A 228 4.33 12.47 -17.67
CA LYS A 228 4.29 11.09 -18.20
C LYS A 228 4.00 10.12 -17.06
N ALA A 229 3.25 9.07 -17.34
CA ALA A 229 2.96 7.98 -16.41
C ALA A 229 2.93 6.64 -17.17
N GLU A 230 3.73 5.68 -16.69
CA GLU A 230 3.75 4.29 -17.20
C GLU A 230 3.68 3.29 -16.05
N ALA A 231 2.76 2.34 -16.14
CA ALA A 231 2.64 1.22 -15.21
C ALA A 231 2.97 -0.07 -15.96
N ARG A 232 4.03 -0.75 -15.53
CA ARG A 232 4.56 -1.98 -16.14
C ARG A 232 4.21 -3.19 -15.28
N TYR A 233 3.50 -4.12 -15.89
CA TYR A 233 3.13 -5.42 -15.33
C TYR A 233 3.96 -6.49 -16.02
N THR A 234 4.74 -7.24 -15.24
CA THR A 234 5.63 -8.30 -15.74
C THR A 234 5.17 -9.62 -15.17
N LEU A 235 4.38 -10.37 -15.94
CA LEU A 235 3.75 -11.60 -15.48
C LEU A 235 4.55 -12.82 -15.94
N PRO A 236 4.85 -13.78 -15.04
CA PRO A 236 5.43 -15.06 -15.44
C PRO A 236 4.40 -15.87 -16.24
N VAL A 237 4.85 -16.48 -17.34
CA VAL A 237 4.05 -17.38 -18.18
C VAL A 237 4.59 -18.79 -18.01
N PRO A 238 3.95 -19.64 -17.20
CA PRO A 238 4.49 -20.96 -16.86
C PRO A 238 4.44 -21.95 -18.03
N VAL A 239 3.55 -21.74 -18.99
CA VAL A 239 3.38 -22.60 -20.17
C VAL A 239 3.38 -21.72 -21.42
N PRO A 240 4.35 -21.86 -22.35
CA PRO A 240 4.34 -21.13 -23.62
C PRO A 240 3.04 -21.38 -24.40
N GLY A 241 2.47 -20.33 -25.00
CA GLY A 241 1.20 -20.44 -25.71
C GLY A 241 0.59 -19.09 -26.07
N VAL A 242 -0.62 -19.12 -26.63
CA VAL A 242 -1.42 -17.91 -26.89
C VAL A 242 -2.29 -17.62 -25.67
N TYR A 243 -2.27 -16.37 -25.24
CA TYR A 243 -3.07 -15.90 -24.13
C TYR A 243 -3.92 -14.70 -24.56
N GLU A 244 -5.17 -14.68 -24.10
CA GLU A 244 -5.96 -13.46 -24.10
C GLU A 244 -5.40 -12.53 -23.02
N VAL A 245 -4.92 -11.36 -23.44
CA VAL A 245 -4.48 -10.29 -22.55
C VAL A 245 -5.65 -9.39 -22.26
N ARG A 246 -5.97 -9.20 -20.98
CA ARG A 246 -7.05 -8.33 -20.54
C ARG A 246 -6.55 -7.36 -19.48
N VAL A 247 -7.12 -6.16 -19.44
CA VAL A 247 -6.80 -5.11 -18.45
C VAL A 247 -8.04 -4.70 -17.69
N SER A 248 -7.89 -4.44 -16.40
CA SER A 248 -8.94 -3.91 -15.53
C SER A 248 -8.81 -2.39 -15.40
N TYR A 249 -9.96 -1.72 -15.27
CA TYR A 249 -10.05 -0.30 -14.92
C TYR A 249 -11.46 0.01 -14.38
N THR A 250 -11.57 1.10 -13.62
CA THR A 250 -12.87 1.61 -13.14
C THR A 250 -13.42 2.66 -14.12
N PRO A 251 -14.60 2.45 -14.75
CA PRO A 251 -15.14 3.37 -15.73
C PRO A 251 -15.63 4.69 -15.11
N ASN A 252 -15.37 5.81 -15.78
CA ASN A 252 -15.88 7.13 -15.38
C ASN A 252 -15.92 8.09 -16.60
N PRO A 253 -16.86 9.06 -16.68
CA PRO A 253 -16.90 10.02 -17.78
C PRO A 253 -15.61 10.85 -17.98
N ASN A 254 -14.78 11.02 -16.95
CA ASN A 254 -13.51 11.75 -17.04
C ASN A 254 -12.31 10.89 -17.51
N ARG A 255 -12.49 9.58 -17.73
CA ARG A 255 -11.40 8.71 -18.19
C ARG A 255 -11.03 8.96 -19.64
N ALA A 256 -9.83 8.53 -20.02
CA ALA A 256 -9.38 8.56 -21.40
C ALA A 256 -10.22 7.63 -22.28
N THR A 257 -10.57 8.08 -23.47
CA THR A 257 -11.16 7.23 -24.51
C THR A 257 -10.11 6.44 -25.29
N ASN A 258 -8.83 6.77 -25.09
CA ASN A 258 -7.70 6.26 -25.86
C ASN A 258 -6.47 5.94 -24.97
N ALA A 259 -6.66 5.41 -23.76
CA ALA A 259 -5.56 4.97 -22.91
C ALA A 259 -4.68 3.93 -23.66
N LEU A 260 -3.36 4.10 -23.67
CA LEU A 260 -2.47 3.17 -24.37
C LEU A 260 -2.16 1.95 -23.51
N VAL A 261 -2.40 0.77 -24.06
CA VAL A 261 -1.90 -0.51 -23.55
C VAL A 261 -0.94 -1.08 -24.58
N GLU A 262 0.33 -1.21 -24.22
CA GLU A 262 1.36 -1.87 -25.03
C GLU A 262 1.61 -3.27 -24.47
N VAL A 263 1.51 -4.28 -25.34
CA VAL A 263 1.77 -5.68 -25.01
C VAL A 263 3.08 -6.10 -25.65
N HIS A 264 4.05 -6.56 -24.86
CA HIS A 264 5.31 -7.13 -25.35
C HIS A 264 5.15 -8.64 -25.37
N HIS A 265 5.01 -9.19 -26.57
CA HIS A 265 4.76 -10.60 -26.83
C HIS A 265 5.93 -11.21 -27.62
N LYS A 266 5.88 -12.52 -27.87
CA LYS A 266 6.97 -13.27 -28.54
C LYS A 266 7.38 -12.68 -29.90
N GLU A 267 6.44 -12.04 -30.60
CA GLU A 267 6.64 -11.53 -31.96
C GLU A 267 7.00 -10.03 -32.01
N GLY A 268 7.08 -9.36 -30.86
CA GLY A 268 7.39 -7.94 -30.77
C GLY A 268 6.49 -7.19 -29.81
N LYS A 269 6.14 -5.96 -30.17
CA LYS A 269 5.30 -5.07 -29.36
C LYS A 269 4.07 -4.65 -30.14
N THR A 270 2.92 -4.71 -29.49
CA THR A 270 1.66 -4.26 -30.06
C THR A 270 0.99 -3.25 -29.13
N GLY A 271 0.70 -2.05 -29.65
CA GLY A 271 -0.08 -1.03 -28.97
C GLY A 271 -1.58 -1.13 -29.28
N ARG A 272 -2.42 -0.93 -28.26
CA ARG A 272 -3.87 -0.83 -28.36
C ARG A 272 -4.39 0.35 -27.54
N ARG A 273 -5.39 1.04 -28.08
CA ARG A 273 -6.03 2.20 -27.43
C ARG A 273 -7.35 1.73 -26.83
N ILE A 274 -7.50 1.87 -25.51
CA ILE A 274 -8.65 1.39 -24.75
C ILE A 274 -9.48 2.58 -24.25
N ASN A 275 -10.79 2.50 -24.44
CA ASN A 275 -11.73 3.51 -23.93
C ASN A 275 -12.17 3.17 -22.52
N GLN A 276 -11.59 3.86 -21.54
CA GLN A 276 -11.85 3.63 -20.12
C GLN A 276 -13.12 4.31 -19.59
N ARG A 277 -13.93 4.93 -20.46
CA ARG A 277 -15.27 5.42 -20.07
C ARG A 277 -16.32 4.32 -20.16
N LYS A 278 -16.05 3.28 -20.96
CA LYS A 278 -16.99 2.20 -21.19
C LYS A 278 -16.96 1.21 -20.05
N ASP A 279 -18.14 0.78 -19.62
CA ASP A 279 -18.31 -0.35 -18.74
C ASP A 279 -17.63 -1.60 -19.36
N PRO A 280 -16.73 -2.28 -18.63
CA PRO A 280 -16.15 -3.56 -19.05
C PRO A 280 -17.19 -4.66 -19.35
N GLY A 281 -18.44 -4.47 -18.91
CA GLY A 281 -19.56 -5.34 -19.21
C GLY A 281 -19.65 -6.54 -18.25
N PRO A 282 -20.37 -7.61 -18.62
CA PRO A 282 -20.67 -8.74 -17.72
C PRO A 282 -19.44 -9.58 -17.34
N HIS A 283 -18.32 -9.41 -18.04
CA HIS A 283 -17.05 -10.04 -17.73
C HIS A 283 -16.09 -9.09 -16.97
N ALA A 284 -16.65 -8.05 -16.35
CA ALA A 284 -15.97 -7.13 -15.45
C ALA A 284 -15.14 -7.87 -14.38
N PRO A 285 -14.01 -7.29 -13.97
CA PRO A 285 -13.60 -5.92 -14.26
C PRO A 285 -12.72 -5.78 -15.53
N PHE A 286 -12.56 -6.85 -16.33
CA PHE A 286 -11.55 -6.89 -17.39
C PHE A 286 -12.09 -6.65 -18.80
N VAL A 287 -11.37 -5.83 -19.58
CA VAL A 287 -11.55 -5.65 -21.03
C VAL A 287 -10.42 -6.32 -21.80
N SER A 288 -10.78 -7.04 -22.86
CA SER A 288 -9.81 -7.69 -23.75
C SER A 288 -9.00 -6.67 -24.55
N VAL A 289 -7.68 -6.84 -24.56
CA VAL A 289 -6.73 -6.08 -25.38
C VAL A 289 -6.44 -6.82 -26.68
N GLY A 290 -6.51 -8.16 -26.64
CA GLY A 290 -6.28 -9.05 -27.77
C GLY A 290 -5.63 -10.35 -27.33
N GLU A 291 -5.32 -11.19 -28.32
CA GLU A 291 -4.70 -12.50 -28.13
C GLU A 291 -3.26 -12.43 -28.62
N PHE A 292 -2.31 -12.89 -27.79
CA PHE A 292 -0.90 -12.74 -28.07
C PHE A 292 -0.10 -13.99 -27.66
N PRO A 293 0.91 -14.39 -28.46
CA PRO A 293 1.79 -15.51 -28.11
C PRO A 293 2.87 -15.10 -27.11
N PHE A 294 3.06 -15.89 -26.05
CA PHE A 294 4.10 -15.71 -25.06
C PHE A 294 4.94 -16.97 -24.88
N ASN A 295 6.18 -16.78 -24.41
CA ASN A 295 7.05 -17.87 -23.98
C ASN A 295 6.99 -18.00 -22.45
N THR A 296 7.93 -17.35 -21.75
CA THR A 296 8.08 -17.46 -20.29
C THR A 296 7.62 -16.23 -19.53
N GLU A 297 7.36 -15.12 -20.23
CA GLU A 297 7.00 -13.84 -19.64
C GLU A 297 6.08 -13.06 -20.58
N ALA A 298 5.17 -12.28 -20.00
CA ALA A 298 4.37 -11.27 -20.68
C ALA A 298 4.60 -9.92 -19.99
N VAL A 299 4.89 -8.88 -20.79
CA VAL A 299 5.04 -7.52 -20.27
C VAL A 299 3.95 -6.63 -20.85
N ILE A 300 3.11 -6.09 -19.96
CA ILE A 300 2.00 -5.20 -20.31
C ILE A 300 2.30 -3.83 -19.72
N VAL A 301 2.28 -2.79 -20.55
CA VAL A 301 2.52 -1.41 -20.14
C VAL A 301 1.26 -0.59 -20.38
N ILE A 302 0.71 0.00 -19.33
CA ILE A 302 -0.39 0.97 -19.41
C ILE A 302 0.20 2.37 -19.26
N SER A 303 -0.09 3.27 -20.20
CA SER A 303 0.47 4.63 -20.17
C SER A 303 -0.52 5.72 -20.58
N ASN A 304 -0.19 6.96 -20.20
CA ASN A 304 -0.95 8.15 -20.56
C ASN A 304 -0.44 8.88 -21.82
N ALA A 305 0.41 8.23 -22.62
CA ALA A 305 0.94 8.81 -23.86
C ALA A 305 -0.21 9.19 -24.81
N GLU A 306 -0.38 10.48 -25.09
CA GLU A 306 -1.45 11.03 -25.97
C GLU A 306 -2.89 10.76 -25.47
N ALA A 307 -3.06 10.49 -24.17
CA ALA A 307 -4.38 10.26 -23.60
C ALA A 307 -5.22 11.56 -23.55
N ASP A 308 -6.51 11.45 -23.87
CA ASP A 308 -7.48 12.56 -23.90
C ASP A 308 -8.25 12.74 -22.56
N GLY A 309 -7.86 12.01 -21.53
CA GLY A 309 -8.51 12.01 -20.21
C GLY A 309 -7.66 11.29 -19.17
N HIS A 310 -8.24 11.03 -17.99
CA HIS A 310 -7.54 10.30 -16.93
C HIS A 310 -7.27 8.84 -17.35
N VAL A 311 -6.04 8.38 -17.17
CA VAL A 311 -5.69 6.97 -17.36
C VAL A 311 -5.66 6.25 -16.02
N ILE A 312 -6.38 5.13 -15.96
CA ILE A 312 -6.41 4.21 -14.83
C ILE A 312 -5.63 2.95 -15.18
N ALA A 313 -4.84 2.46 -14.24
CA ALA A 313 -4.18 1.17 -14.33
C ALA A 313 -4.49 0.37 -13.05
N ASP A 314 -5.24 -0.72 -13.19
CA ASP A 314 -5.68 -1.58 -12.10
C ASP A 314 -4.96 -2.94 -12.16
N ALA A 315 -5.56 -3.96 -12.76
CA ALA A 315 -4.93 -5.27 -12.90
C ALA A 315 -4.76 -5.70 -14.36
N VAL A 316 -3.84 -6.64 -14.58
CA VAL A 316 -3.67 -7.36 -15.85
C VAL A 316 -4.03 -8.84 -15.63
N GLN A 317 -4.75 -9.42 -16.59
CA GLN A 317 -5.10 -10.83 -16.62
C GLN A 317 -4.60 -11.49 -17.90
N LEU A 318 -3.96 -12.65 -17.77
CA LEU A 318 -3.66 -13.55 -18.87
C LEU A 318 -4.55 -14.79 -18.77
N ARG A 319 -5.37 -15.04 -19.78
CA ARG A 319 -6.13 -16.28 -19.90
C ARG A 319 -5.54 -17.15 -21.00
N PRO A 320 -5.10 -18.39 -20.70
CA PRO A 320 -4.68 -19.31 -21.74
C PRO A 320 -5.84 -19.53 -22.73
N ILE A 321 -5.55 -19.43 -24.01
CA ILE A 321 -6.49 -19.85 -25.05
C ILE A 321 -6.15 -21.30 -25.35
N THR A 322 -6.99 -22.21 -24.87
CA THR A 322 -6.89 -23.61 -25.26
C THR A 322 -7.20 -23.71 -26.75
N PRO A 323 -6.36 -24.38 -27.56
CA PRO A 323 -6.66 -24.66 -28.95
C PRO A 323 -8.00 -25.36 -29.17
#